data_AF-A0AAW8WIC5-F1
#
_entry.id   AF-A0AAW8WIC5-F1
#
_cell.length_a   1.000
_cell.length_b   1.000
_cell.length_c   1.000
_cell.angle_alpha   90.00
_cell.angle_beta   90.00
_cell.angle_gamma   90.00
#
_symmetry.space_group_name_H-M   'P 1'
#
loop_
_entity.id
_entity.type
_entity.pdbx_description
1 polymer ?
#
loop_
_entity_poly.entity_id
_entity_poly.type
_entity_poly.pdbx_seq_one_letter_code
_entity_poly.pdbx_strand_id
1 'polypeptide(L)'
;MRVLYPKLVEEAYNYIAKAEPAVKNAPNAVKSEIYSKMVNDGIIDENGEPTQTAIDRGFIDGDSELDYEPDTLAEFKAMHPCYKEYDDSHFSHTKQGWVIDSYVMKSLSLKALHDPDSSEEQRAFARHALQEIEWFS
;
A
#
# COMPACT_ATOMS: atom_id res chain seq x y z
N MET A 1 11.25 -3.94 -33.14
CA MET A 1 11.16 -2.64 -32.46
C MET A 1 10.37 -2.84 -31.18
N ARG A 2 10.92 -2.47 -30.01
CA ARG A 2 10.28 -2.64 -28.70
C ARG A 2 9.67 -1.30 -28.32
N VAL A 3 8.35 -1.17 -28.45
CA VAL A 3 7.63 0.03 -28.00
C VAL A 3 7.46 -0.11 -26.50
N LEU A 4 7.87 0.92 -25.75
CA LEU A 4 7.65 0.98 -24.30
C LEU A 4 6.25 1.54 -24.06
N TYR A 5 5.41 0.77 -23.37
CA TYR A 5 4.06 1.19 -23.00
C TYR A 5 4.01 1.52 -21.50
N PRO A 6 3.09 2.41 -21.08
CA PRO A 6 2.89 2.72 -19.66
C PRO A 6 2.52 1.49 -18.83
N LYS A 7 2.85 1.53 -17.53
CA LYS A 7 2.62 0.40 -16.60
C LYS A 7 1.18 -0.09 -16.61
N LEU A 8 0.20 0.82 -16.59
CA LEU A 8 -1.22 0.47 -16.58
C LEU A 8 -1.66 -0.26 -17.87
N VAL A 9 -1.07 0.12 -19.01
CA VAL A 9 -1.29 -0.56 -20.30
C VAL A 9 -0.71 -1.97 -20.29
N GLU A 10 0.49 -2.15 -19.72
CA GLU A 10 1.12 -3.46 -19.55
C GLU A 10 0.29 -4.38 -18.64
N GLU A 11 -0.23 -3.86 -17.53
CA GLU A 11 -1.08 -4.59 -16.59
C GLU A 11 -2.41 -5.02 -17.22
N ALA A 12 -3.09 -4.10 -17.91
CA ALA A 12 -4.32 -4.41 -18.64
C ALA A 12 -4.08 -5.45 -19.74
N TYR A 13 -2.98 -5.31 -20.50
CA TYR A 13 -2.59 -6.32 -21.49
C TYR A 13 -2.36 -7.70 -20.84
N ASN A 14 -1.66 -7.75 -19.71
CA ASN A 14 -1.41 -9.01 -19.01
C ASN A 14 -2.69 -9.65 -18.48
N TYR A 15 -3.66 -8.85 -18.02
CA TYR A 15 -4.98 -9.33 -17.63
C TYR A 15 -5.73 -9.95 -18.81
N ILE A 16 -5.82 -9.23 -19.94
CA ILE A 16 -6.48 -9.72 -21.16
C ILE A 16 -5.76 -10.97 -21.69
N ALA A 17 -4.43 -10.98 -21.72
CA ALA A 17 -3.65 -12.12 -22.20
C ALA A 17 -3.76 -13.38 -21.35
N LYS A 18 -4.24 -13.28 -20.10
CA LYS A 18 -4.62 -14.43 -19.27
C LYS A 18 -5.99 -15.00 -19.68
N ALA A 19 -6.95 -14.13 -20.01
CA ALA A 19 -8.29 -14.54 -20.44
C ALA A 19 -8.33 -15.01 -21.90
N GLU A 20 -7.59 -14.34 -22.79
CA GLU A 20 -7.56 -14.59 -24.22
C GLU A 20 -6.11 -14.76 -24.71
N PRO A 21 -5.55 -15.98 -24.73
CA PRO A 21 -4.16 -16.21 -25.12
C PRO A 21 -3.82 -15.78 -26.56
N ALA A 22 -4.81 -15.68 -27.46
CA ALA A 22 -4.63 -15.30 -28.86
C ALA A 22 -4.04 -13.89 -29.03
N VAL A 23 -4.25 -12.98 -28.06
CA VAL A 23 -3.71 -11.62 -28.09
C VAL A 23 -2.19 -11.58 -28.03
N LYS A 24 -1.54 -12.66 -27.56
CA LYS A 24 -0.08 -12.80 -27.51
C LYS A 24 0.58 -12.88 -28.89
N ASN A 25 -0.19 -13.14 -29.95
CA ASN A 25 0.31 -13.16 -31.33
C ASN A 25 0.62 -11.76 -31.87
N ALA A 26 0.01 -10.72 -31.30
CA ALA A 26 0.16 -9.33 -31.76
C ALA A 26 0.23 -8.35 -30.56
N PRO A 27 1.20 -8.51 -29.64
CA PRO A 27 1.23 -7.78 -28.38
C PRO A 27 1.27 -6.26 -28.56
N ASN A 28 2.03 -5.77 -29.55
CA ASN A 28 2.18 -4.34 -29.79
C ASN A 28 0.90 -3.71 -30.33
N ALA A 29 0.14 -4.42 -31.17
CA ALA A 29 -1.12 -3.91 -31.73
C ALA A 29 -2.18 -3.78 -30.64
N VAL A 30 -2.31 -4.82 -29.82
CA VAL A 30 -3.25 -4.87 -28.69
C VAL A 30 -2.91 -3.81 -27.64
N LYS A 31 -1.63 -3.67 -27.28
CA LYS A 31 -1.19 -2.61 -26.35
C LYS A 31 -1.43 -1.20 -26.87
N SER A 32 -1.26 -0.97 -28.17
CA SER A 32 -1.56 0.32 -28.79
C SER A 32 -3.05 0.67 -28.72
N GLU A 33 -3.91 -0.34 -28.93
CA GLU A 33 -5.35 -0.19 -28.80
C GLU A 33 -5.77 0.09 -27.36
N ILE A 34 -5.20 -0.65 -26.40
CA ILE A 34 -5.41 -0.42 -24.96
C ILE A 34 -4.99 0.99 -24.57
N TYR A 35 -3.79 1.44 -24.98
CA TYR A 35 -3.30 2.79 -24.72
C TYR A 35 -4.27 3.84 -25.29
N SER A 36 -4.65 3.72 -26.56
CA SER A 36 -5.57 4.67 -27.21
C SER A 36 -6.92 4.72 -26.50
N LYS A 37 -7.42 3.57 -26.05
CA LYS A 37 -8.66 3.50 -25.28
C LYS A 37 -8.53 4.14 -23.91
N MET A 38 -7.45 3.88 -23.18
CA MET A 38 -7.20 4.46 -21.86
C MET A 38 -7.06 5.99 -21.93
N VAL A 39 -6.42 6.53 -22.97
CA VAL A 39 -6.35 7.98 -23.20
C VAL A 39 -7.75 8.56 -23.48
N ASN A 40 -8.52 7.94 -24.37
CA ASN A 40 -9.88 8.39 -24.70
C ASN A 40 -10.85 8.30 -23.52
N ASP A 41 -10.73 7.25 -22.70
CA ASP A 41 -11.55 7.05 -21.51
C ASP A 41 -11.07 7.93 -20.32
N GLY A 42 -10.00 8.71 -20.52
CA GLY A 42 -9.40 9.60 -19.54
C GLY A 42 -8.74 8.88 -18.37
N ILE A 43 -8.38 7.60 -18.51
CA ILE A 43 -7.72 6.79 -17.47
C ILE A 43 -6.23 7.14 -17.38
N ILE A 44 -5.58 7.37 -18.52
CA ILE A 44 -4.21 7.88 -18.60
C ILE A 44 -4.19 9.16 -19.44
N ASP A 45 -3.19 10.01 -19.24
CA ASP A 45 -2.95 11.19 -20.08
C ASP A 45 -2.16 10.82 -21.36
N GLU A 46 -1.87 11.82 -22.20
CA GLU A 46 -1.08 11.63 -23.43
C GLU A 46 0.37 11.19 -23.18
N ASN A 47 0.90 11.40 -21.97
CA ASN A 47 2.23 10.92 -21.56
C ASN A 47 2.16 9.49 -21.01
N GLY A 48 0.96 8.95 -20.78
CA GLY A 48 0.71 7.65 -20.23
C GLY A 48 0.68 7.61 -18.69
N GLU A 49 0.61 8.78 -18.04
CA GLU A 49 0.47 8.89 -16.59
C GLU A 49 -1.00 8.67 -16.19
N PRO A 50 -1.29 7.91 -15.11
CA PRO A 50 -2.65 7.76 -14.62
C PRO A 50 -3.28 9.09 -14.24
N THR A 51 -4.56 9.28 -14.58
CA THR A 51 -5.31 10.46 -14.17
C THR A 51 -6.06 10.21 -12.85
N GLN A 52 -6.65 11.27 -12.30
CA GLN A 52 -7.60 11.14 -11.17
C GLN A 52 -8.77 10.19 -11.49
N THR A 53 -9.20 10.09 -12.74
CA THR A 53 -10.25 9.14 -13.15
C THR A 53 -9.82 7.68 -13.00
N ALA A 54 -8.52 7.38 -13.11
CA ALA A 54 -8.01 6.04 -12.83
C ALA A 54 -8.12 5.70 -11.33
N ILE A 55 -7.88 6.68 -10.46
CA ILE A 55 -8.03 6.55 -9.00
C ILE A 55 -9.52 6.36 -8.64
N ASP A 56 -10.38 7.26 -9.12
CA ASP A 56 -11.81 7.26 -8.79
C ASP A 56 -12.53 5.98 -9.23
N ARG A 57 -12.03 5.34 -10.29
CA ARG A 57 -12.55 4.07 -10.81
C ARG A 57 -11.85 2.84 -10.23
N GLY A 58 -10.88 3.01 -9.34
CA GLY A 58 -10.12 1.92 -8.70
C GLY A 58 -9.22 1.14 -9.66
N PHE A 59 -8.79 1.75 -10.76
CA PHE A 59 -7.81 1.14 -11.68
C PHE A 59 -6.38 1.23 -11.16
N ILE A 60 -6.11 2.27 -10.38
CA ILE A 60 -4.95 2.36 -9.51
C ILE A 60 -5.48 2.59 -8.11
N ASP A 61 -4.84 1.96 -7.13
CA ASP A 61 -4.94 2.48 -5.78
C ASP A 61 -4.35 3.89 -5.86
N GLY A 62 -5.16 4.91 -5.58
CA GLY A 62 -4.64 6.27 -5.47
C GLY A 62 -3.70 6.26 -4.29
N ASP A 63 -2.41 6.05 -4.56
CA ASP A 63 -1.39 5.69 -3.59
C ASP A 63 -1.66 6.35 -2.25
N SER A 64 -2.18 5.51 -1.34
CA SER A 64 -1.78 5.42 0.05
C SER A 64 -0.93 6.60 0.53
N GLU A 65 -1.54 7.52 1.27
CA GLU A 65 -0.85 8.24 2.36
C GLU A 65 -0.19 7.27 3.39
N LEU A 66 -0.29 5.95 3.18
CA LEU A 66 0.23 4.86 4.01
C LEU A 66 1.56 4.26 3.50
N ASP A 67 2.06 4.60 2.32
CA ASP A 67 3.32 4.03 1.79
C ASP A 67 4.53 4.98 1.92
N TYR A 68 4.34 6.20 2.44
CA TYR A 68 5.48 7.02 2.85
C TYR A 68 5.98 6.57 4.21
N GLU A 69 6.92 5.65 4.19
CA GLU A 69 7.75 5.39 5.35
C GLU A 69 8.86 6.45 5.44
N PRO A 70 8.98 7.17 6.56
CA PRO A 70 9.93 8.27 6.66
C PRO A 70 11.32 7.74 6.97
N ASP A 71 12.33 8.42 6.43
CA ASP A 71 13.74 8.04 6.62
C ASP A 71 14.21 8.23 8.07
N THR A 72 13.54 9.07 8.85
CA THR A 72 13.93 9.40 10.23
C THR A 72 12.88 9.00 11.28
N LEU A 73 13.36 8.62 12.46
CA LEU A 73 12.49 8.30 13.59
C LEU A 73 11.65 9.49 14.04
N ALA A 74 12.19 10.70 13.90
CA ALA A 74 11.50 11.93 14.28
C ALA A 74 10.26 12.17 13.40
N GLU A 75 10.37 11.95 12.09
CA GLU A 75 9.26 12.03 11.15
C GLU A 75 8.27 10.88 11.37
N PHE A 76 8.76 9.66 11.63
CA PHE A 76 7.91 8.51 11.99
C PHE A 76 7.02 8.83 13.21
N LYS A 77 7.61 9.35 14.28
CA LYS A 77 6.86 9.76 15.49
C LYS A 77 5.97 10.99 15.25
N ALA A 78 6.27 11.83 14.26
CA ALA A 78 5.42 12.95 13.89
C ALA A 78 4.12 12.48 13.22
N MET A 79 4.21 11.48 12.34
CA MET A 79 3.06 10.87 11.64
C MET A 79 2.24 9.95 12.53
N HIS A 80 2.85 9.36 13.55
CA HIS A 80 2.18 8.46 14.50
C HIS A 80 2.28 9.00 15.94
N PRO A 81 1.41 9.93 16.36
CA PRO A 81 1.49 10.57 17.67
C PRO A 81 1.47 9.61 18.86
N CYS A 82 0.89 8.42 18.71
CA CYS A 82 0.89 7.37 19.73
C CYS A 82 2.32 6.91 20.10
N TYR A 83 3.32 7.09 19.22
CA TYR A 83 4.70 6.69 19.48
C TYR A 83 5.54 7.76 20.21
N LYS A 84 5.04 8.99 20.36
CA LYS A 84 5.81 10.12 20.91
C LYS A 84 6.23 9.95 22.37
N GLU A 85 5.46 9.19 23.15
CA GLU A 85 5.72 8.97 24.57
C GLU A 85 6.78 7.89 24.86
N TYR A 86 7.18 7.11 23.86
CA TYR A 86 8.13 6.02 24.01
C TYR A 86 9.55 6.48 23.66
N ASP A 87 10.55 5.93 24.37
CA ASP A 87 11.97 6.21 24.10
C ASP A 87 12.39 5.70 22.72
N ASP A 88 13.35 6.38 22.09
CA ASP A 88 13.89 6.02 20.78
C ASP A 88 14.51 4.61 20.78
N SER A 89 14.98 4.10 21.93
CA SER A 89 15.58 2.76 22.06
C SER A 89 14.63 1.61 21.69
N HIS A 90 13.32 1.85 21.70
CA HIS A 90 12.31 0.84 21.36
C HIS A 90 12.03 0.72 19.85
N PHE A 91 12.64 1.59 19.05
CA PHE A 91 12.43 1.66 17.61
C PHE A 91 13.66 1.18 16.87
N SER A 92 13.46 0.46 15.79
CA SER A 92 14.54 0.01 14.91
C SER A 92 14.11 0.12 13.46
N HIS A 93 15.02 0.56 12.60
CA HIS A 93 14.76 0.62 11.17
C HIS A 93 15.29 -0.64 10.48
N THR A 94 14.41 -1.37 9.82
CA THR A 94 14.72 -2.60 9.09
C THR A 94 14.56 -2.38 7.59
N LYS A 95 14.89 -3.40 6.78
CA LYS A 95 14.63 -3.36 5.32
C LYS A 95 13.14 -3.38 4.96
N GLN A 96 12.29 -3.72 5.93
CA GLN A 96 10.83 -3.73 5.81
C GLN A 96 10.19 -2.53 6.51
N GLY A 97 11.03 -1.66 7.10
CA GLY A 97 10.59 -0.45 7.77
C GLY A 97 10.85 -0.34 9.26
N TRP A 98 10.26 0.69 9.87
CA TRP A 98 10.25 0.97 11.29
C TRP A 98 9.49 -0.11 12.03
N VAL A 99 10.20 -0.79 12.92
CA VAL A 99 9.64 -1.77 13.84
C VAL A 99 9.74 -1.27 15.27
N ILE A 100 8.76 -1.68 16.07
CA ILE A 100 8.71 -1.43 17.51
C ILE A 100 8.98 -2.74 18.25
N ASP A 101 9.53 -2.65 19.46
CA ASP A 101 9.69 -3.81 20.32
C ASP A 101 8.37 -4.26 20.98
N SER A 102 8.45 -5.41 21.67
CA SER A 102 7.29 -6.00 22.35
C SER A 102 6.77 -5.14 23.51
N TYR A 103 7.61 -4.29 24.10
CA TYR A 103 7.18 -3.38 25.17
C TYR A 103 6.20 -2.34 24.64
N VAL A 104 6.55 -1.67 23.54
CA VAL A 104 5.67 -0.65 22.92
C VAL A 104 4.39 -1.32 22.39
N MET A 105 4.52 -2.46 21.71
CA MET A 105 3.37 -3.20 21.17
C MET A 105 2.38 -3.61 22.28
N LYS A 106 2.89 -4.13 23.41
CA LYS A 106 2.08 -4.49 24.58
C LYS A 106 1.39 -3.28 25.18
N SER A 107 2.12 -2.17 25.35
CA SER A 107 1.59 -0.93 25.93
C SER A 107 0.44 -0.36 25.11
N LEU A 108 0.60 -0.28 23.78
CA LEU A 108 -0.45 0.21 22.89
C LEU A 108 -1.66 -0.72 22.85
N SER A 109 -1.43 -2.03 22.82
CA SER A 109 -2.52 -3.02 22.86
C SER A 109 -3.36 -2.88 24.12
N LEU A 110 -2.73 -2.72 25.28
CA LEU A 110 -3.46 -2.48 26.54
C LEU A 110 -4.25 -1.17 26.51
N LYS A 111 -3.67 -0.09 25.96
CA LYS A 111 -4.39 1.19 25.80
C LYS A 111 -5.64 1.04 24.93
N ALA A 112 -5.54 0.35 23.79
CA ALA A 112 -6.67 0.10 22.90
C ALA A 112 -7.78 -0.77 23.56
N LEU A 113 -7.41 -1.67 24.47
CA LEU A 113 -8.39 -2.46 25.23
C LEU A 113 -9.10 -1.67 26.33
N HIS A 114 -8.43 -0.66 26.89
CA HIS A 114 -8.97 0.18 27.96
C HIS A 114 -9.64 1.45 27.46
N ASP A 115 -9.43 1.81 26.19
CA ASP A 115 -10.07 2.95 25.56
C ASP A 115 -11.53 2.62 25.20
N PRO A 116 -12.52 3.35 25.78
CA PRO A 116 -13.93 3.15 25.48
C PRO A 116 -14.28 3.43 24.01
N ASP A 117 -13.54 4.31 23.34
CA ASP A 117 -13.78 4.74 21.96
C ASP A 117 -13.14 3.80 20.92
N SER A 118 -12.31 2.85 21.36
CA SER A 118 -11.72 1.85 20.48
C SER A 118 -12.76 0.89 19.90
N SER A 119 -12.68 0.67 18.59
CA SER A 119 -13.57 -0.22 17.85
C SER A 119 -13.37 -1.69 18.22
N GLU A 120 -14.34 -2.53 17.87
CA GLU A 120 -14.23 -3.97 18.10
C GLU A 120 -13.04 -4.59 17.35
N GLU A 121 -12.76 -4.13 16.13
CA GLU A 121 -11.62 -4.56 15.32
C GLU A 121 -10.28 -4.18 15.98
N GLN A 122 -10.15 -2.93 16.46
CA GLN A 122 -8.96 -2.48 17.18
C GLN A 122 -8.72 -3.30 18.44
N ARG A 123 -9.79 -3.61 19.19
CA ARG A 123 -9.71 -4.48 20.38
C ARG A 123 -9.39 -5.92 20.03
N ALA A 124 -9.88 -6.45 18.91
CA ALA A 124 -9.56 -7.79 18.45
C ALA A 124 -8.08 -7.90 18.05
N PHE A 125 -7.58 -6.93 17.31
CA PHE A 125 -6.16 -6.82 16.96
C PHE A 125 -5.28 -6.73 18.21
N ALA A 126 -5.63 -5.87 19.16
CA ALA A 126 -4.89 -5.72 20.41
C ALA A 126 -4.82 -7.03 21.22
N ARG A 127 -5.92 -7.82 21.28
CA ARG A 127 -5.91 -9.14 21.92
C ARG A 127 -4.95 -10.11 21.22
N HIS A 128 -4.97 -10.13 19.89
CA HIS A 128 -4.10 -11.00 19.11
C HIS A 128 -2.62 -10.64 19.33
N ALA A 129 -2.27 -9.36 19.25
CA ALA A 129 -0.91 -8.88 19.49
C ALA A 129 -0.39 -9.26 20.89
N LEU A 130 -1.23 -9.17 21.93
CA LEU A 130 -0.85 -9.61 23.28
C LEU A 130 -0.60 -11.12 23.35
N GLN A 131 -1.42 -11.94 22.68
CA GLN A 131 -1.23 -13.40 22.63
C GLN A 131 0.07 -13.78 21.94
N GLU A 132 0.41 -13.13 20.83
CA GLU A 132 1.66 -13.39 20.13
C GLU A 132 2.87 -13.03 20.99
N ILE A 133 2.83 -11.90 21.70
CA ILE A 133 3.92 -11.52 22.62
C ILE A 133 4.07 -12.55 23.74
N GLU A 134 3.00 -13.08 24.30
CA GLU A 134 3.05 -14.13 25.33
C GLU A 134 3.62 -15.46 24.82
N TRP A 135 3.43 -15.78 23.54
CA TRP A 135 3.99 -16.99 22.94
C TRP A 135 5.49 -16.90 22.64
N PHE A 136 6.00 -15.70 22.37
CA PHE A 136 7.41 -15.48 22.02
C PHE A 136 8.25 -14.88 23.16
N SER A 137 7.68 -14.68 24.35
CA SER A 137 8.35 -14.24 25.57
C SER A 137 8.84 -15.40 26.43
#